data_AF-A0AAD8BYS4-F1
#
_entry.id   AF-A0AAD8BYS4-F1
#
_cell.length_a   1.000
_cell.length_b   1.000
_cell.length_c   1.000
_cell.angle_alpha   90.00
_cell.angle_beta   90.00
_cell.angle_gamma   90.00
#
_symmetry.space_group_name_H-M   'P 1'
#
loop_
_entity.id
_entity.type
_entity.pdbx_description
1 polymer ?
#
loop_
_entity_poly.entity_id
_entity_poly.type
_entity_poly.pdbx_seq_one_letter_code
_entity_poly.pdbx_strand_id
1 'polypeptide(L)'
;MNEKWERPINCTIKHTVTLSPSSSRATASQGIPFHSGCKAIDVYFPSVINPEAAESGEIIGAVEFKNDYAAFITMRVKTKATDQATKPASSDQDWKTVVNAFKLMPDCHAEMGSQDTFCLTRKQFACDLNNVISIRFILQQPSPMWKDFNIHKIKLFKSSGSRKHIALPNWLTESVTSKPRRKELEPGNDLMTKTETPKVVGVPDIDILSSNLQQMWALAEEAAANQPEQTIGRYEVDGCYDINLLAYT
;
A
#
# COMPACT_ATOMS: atom_id res chain seq x y z
N MET A 1 -16.85 -1.42 17.35
CA MET A 1 -16.49 -0.31 16.45
C MET A 1 -16.71 -0.80 15.03
N ASN A 2 -17.78 -0.34 14.38
CA ASN A 2 -18.14 -0.78 13.03
C ASN A 2 -17.43 0.12 12.03
N GLU A 3 -16.34 -0.35 11.42
CA GLU A 3 -15.82 0.29 10.20
C GLU A 3 -16.93 0.26 9.16
N LYS A 4 -17.50 1.43 8.86
CA LYS A 4 -18.46 1.60 7.76
C LYS A 4 -17.65 1.53 6.46
N TRP A 5 -17.64 0.36 5.84
CA TRP A 5 -17.07 0.20 4.51
C TRP A 5 -17.95 0.94 3.48
N GLU A 6 -17.32 1.76 2.64
CA GLU A 6 -17.98 2.49 1.56
C GLU A 6 -18.44 1.56 0.42
N ARG A 7 -18.93 2.14 -0.67
CA ARG A 7 -19.30 1.43 -1.90
C ARG A 7 -18.12 0.57 -2.42
N PRO A 8 -18.37 -0.62 -2.96
CA PRO A 8 -17.33 -1.49 -3.48
C PRO A 8 -16.61 -0.85 -4.67
N ILE A 9 -15.30 -1.14 -4.80
CA ILE A 9 -14.46 -0.69 -5.90
C ILE A 9 -14.86 -1.42 -7.18
N ASN A 10 -15.03 -0.67 -8.27
CA ASN A 10 -15.24 -1.25 -9.59
C ASN A 10 -13.98 -1.98 -10.06
N CYS A 11 -14.09 -3.27 -10.37
CA CYS A 11 -12.98 -4.09 -10.84
C CYS A 11 -13.46 -5.07 -11.92
N THR A 12 -12.53 -5.50 -12.76
CA THR A 12 -12.73 -6.52 -13.79
C THR A 12 -12.11 -7.82 -13.31
N ILE A 13 -12.95 -8.84 -13.08
CA ILE A 13 -12.53 -10.16 -12.64
C ILE A 13 -12.39 -11.05 -13.88
N LYS A 14 -11.20 -11.62 -14.12
CA LYS A 14 -10.98 -12.61 -15.18
C LYS A 14 -11.51 -13.98 -14.79
N HIS A 15 -11.70 -14.82 -15.81
CA HIS A 15 -12.03 -16.22 -15.63
C HIS A 15 -10.96 -16.98 -14.83
N THR A 16 -11.40 -17.92 -14.00
CA THR A 16 -10.53 -18.79 -13.20
C THR A 16 -9.68 -19.71 -14.08
N VAL A 17 -8.36 -19.70 -13.91
CA VAL A 17 -7.42 -20.53 -14.66
C VAL A 17 -6.93 -21.66 -13.78
N THR A 18 -7.08 -22.91 -14.22
CA THR A 18 -6.51 -24.07 -13.51
C THR A 18 -5.00 -24.13 -13.74
N LEU A 19 -4.23 -24.13 -12.65
CA LEU A 19 -2.79 -24.26 -12.66
C LEU A 19 -2.45 -25.76 -12.51
N SER A 20 -2.08 -26.40 -13.61
CA SER A 20 -1.48 -27.74 -13.57
C SER A 20 0.03 -27.61 -13.43
N PRO A 21 0.69 -28.37 -12.52
CA PRO A 21 2.13 -28.52 -12.57
C PRO A 21 2.49 -29.07 -13.96
N SER A 22 3.28 -28.31 -14.74
CA SER A 22 3.82 -28.84 -15.99
C SER A 22 4.67 -30.06 -15.63
N SER A 23 4.28 -31.24 -16.13
CA SER A 23 5.05 -32.48 -16.00
C SER A 23 6.46 -32.30 -16.57
N SER A 24 7.41 -31.90 -15.74
CA SER A 24 8.84 -32.02 -16.04
C SER A 24 9.59 -32.84 -14.99
N ARG A 25 8.88 -33.40 -13.99
CA ARG A 25 9.49 -34.29 -13.00
C ARG A 25 8.55 -35.28 -12.31
N ALA A 26 7.44 -35.66 -12.93
CA ALA A 26 6.68 -36.81 -12.47
C ALA A 26 7.41 -38.07 -12.93
N THR A 27 8.32 -38.56 -12.09
CA THR A 27 8.89 -39.90 -12.22
C THR A 27 7.74 -40.89 -12.30
N ALA A 28 7.75 -41.67 -13.38
CA ALA A 28 6.83 -42.76 -13.63
C ALA A 28 6.87 -43.74 -12.46
N SER A 29 5.96 -43.59 -11.51
CA SER A 29 5.53 -44.66 -10.63
C SER A 29 4.02 -44.79 -10.84
N GLN A 30 3.59 -45.99 -11.19
CA GLN A 30 2.20 -46.32 -11.46
C GLN A 30 1.36 -45.93 -10.23
N GLY A 31 0.61 -44.85 -10.33
CA GLY A 31 -0.19 -44.31 -9.25
C GLY A 31 -1.09 -43.23 -9.81
N ILE A 32 -2.35 -43.27 -9.40
CA ILE A 32 -3.43 -42.37 -9.81
C ILE A 32 -2.91 -40.92 -9.81
N PRO A 33 -3.10 -40.13 -10.90
CA PRO A 33 -2.64 -38.75 -10.94
C PRO A 33 -3.26 -37.99 -9.75
N PHE A 34 -2.41 -37.55 -8.82
CA PHE A 34 -2.87 -36.80 -7.66
C PHE A 34 -3.34 -35.42 -8.12
N HIS A 35 -4.65 -35.21 -8.12
CA HIS A 35 -5.30 -33.96 -8.51
C HIS A 35 -5.47 -33.04 -7.29
N SER A 36 -4.39 -32.65 -6.62
CA SER A 36 -4.48 -31.44 -5.78
C SER A 36 -4.63 -30.25 -6.71
N GLY A 37 -5.83 -29.69 -6.77
CA GLY A 37 -6.15 -28.61 -7.67
C GLY A 37 -5.57 -27.29 -7.18
N CYS A 38 -4.98 -26.53 -8.09
CA CYS A 38 -4.63 -25.12 -7.88
C CYS A 38 -5.31 -24.30 -8.96
N LYS A 39 -5.95 -23.20 -8.61
CA LYS A 39 -6.64 -22.30 -9.54
C LYS A 39 -6.24 -20.86 -9.28
N ALA A 40 -6.12 -20.04 -10.31
CA ALA A 40 -5.80 -18.62 -10.20
C ALA A 40 -6.91 -17.75 -10.77
N ILE A 41 -7.20 -16.62 -10.11
CA ILE A 41 -8.17 -15.62 -10.55
C ILE A 41 -7.48 -14.28 -10.51
N ASP A 42 -7.41 -13.63 -11.67
CA ASP A 42 -6.81 -12.30 -11.78
C ASP A 42 -7.89 -11.23 -11.81
N VAL A 43 -7.74 -10.24 -10.94
CA VAL A 43 -8.58 -9.06 -10.83
C VAL A 43 -7.78 -7.85 -11.28
N TYR A 44 -8.37 -7.05 -12.15
CA TYR A 44 -7.79 -5.83 -12.70
C TYR A 44 -8.69 -4.64 -12.37
N PHE A 45 -8.07 -3.47 -12.28
CA PHE A 45 -8.81 -2.23 -12.04
C PHE A 45 -8.85 -1.43 -13.36
N PRO A 46 -10.04 -1.04 -13.84
CA PRO A 46 -10.25 -0.45 -15.18
C PRO A 46 -9.57 0.91 -15.40
N SER A 47 -9.11 1.54 -14.34
CA SER A 47 -8.19 2.67 -14.41
C SER A 47 -7.45 2.69 -13.08
N VAL A 48 -6.18 3.10 -13.11
CA VAL A 48 -5.63 3.81 -11.95
C VAL A 48 -6.69 4.83 -11.59
N ILE A 49 -7.32 4.67 -10.42
CA ILE A 49 -8.26 5.63 -9.86
C ILE A 49 -7.74 7.02 -10.23
N ASN A 50 -8.58 7.80 -10.95
CA ASN A 50 -8.26 9.07 -11.59
C ASN A 50 -7.01 9.77 -11.03
N PRO A 51 -6.09 10.30 -11.87
CA PRO A 51 -4.91 11.01 -11.38
C PRO A 51 -5.23 12.19 -10.43
N GLU A 52 -6.42 12.78 -10.47
CA GLU A 52 -6.89 13.77 -9.46
C GLU A 52 -7.48 13.15 -8.18
N ALA A 53 -7.96 11.90 -8.22
CA ALA A 53 -8.37 11.14 -7.02
C ALA A 53 -7.20 10.33 -6.42
N ALA A 54 -6.10 10.18 -7.17
CA ALA A 54 -4.83 9.61 -6.73
C ALA A 54 -4.08 10.52 -5.74
N GLU A 55 -4.52 11.76 -5.55
CA GLU A 55 -4.00 12.67 -4.52
C GLU A 55 -4.31 12.16 -3.10
N SER A 56 -5.42 11.43 -2.94
CA SER A 56 -5.68 10.62 -1.76
C SER A 56 -5.35 9.17 -2.07
N GLY A 57 -4.06 8.81 -1.97
CA GLY A 57 -3.56 7.46 -2.25
C GLY A 57 -4.50 6.36 -1.75
N GLU A 58 -5.28 5.79 -2.67
CA GLU A 58 -6.38 4.91 -2.31
C GLU A 58 -5.83 3.55 -1.92
N ILE A 59 -6.10 3.17 -0.67
CA ILE A 59 -5.61 1.94 -0.08
C ILE A 59 -6.78 0.97 0.02
N ILE A 60 -6.61 -0.24 -0.49
CA ILE A 60 -7.61 -1.29 -0.31
C ILE A 60 -7.62 -1.68 1.18
N GLY A 61 -8.77 -1.52 1.84
CA GLY A 61 -8.94 -1.75 3.27
C GLY A 61 -9.47 -3.14 3.60
N ALA A 62 -10.36 -3.66 2.75
CA ALA A 62 -10.95 -4.97 2.94
C ALA A 62 -11.28 -5.66 1.60
N VAL A 63 -11.28 -6.98 1.63
CA VAL A 63 -11.67 -7.85 0.51
C VAL A 63 -12.67 -8.87 1.05
N GLU A 64 -13.88 -8.86 0.49
CA GLU A 64 -14.94 -9.82 0.81
C GLU A 64 -15.14 -10.79 -0.35
N PHE A 65 -15.30 -12.07 -0.07
CA PHE A 65 -15.65 -13.08 -1.06
C PHE A 65 -16.39 -14.25 -0.40
N LYS A 66 -17.13 -15.00 -1.19
CA LYS A 66 -17.77 -16.25 -0.77
C LYS A 66 -16.91 -17.43 -1.24
N ASN A 67 -16.58 -18.32 -0.33
CA ASN A 67 -15.90 -19.57 -0.66
C ASN A 67 -16.83 -20.50 -1.46
N ASP A 68 -16.24 -21.30 -2.34
CA ASP A 68 -16.90 -22.39 -3.05
C ASP A 68 -15.95 -23.59 -3.09
N TYR A 69 -15.81 -24.27 -1.95
CA TYR A 69 -14.96 -25.46 -1.76
C TYR A 69 -13.45 -25.23 -1.96
N ALA A 70 -12.92 -24.01 -1.85
CA ALA A 70 -11.47 -23.79 -1.76
C ALA A 70 -10.99 -23.99 -0.32
N ALA A 71 -9.93 -24.77 -0.10
CA ALA A 71 -9.40 -25.02 1.24
C ALA A 71 -8.49 -23.87 1.71
N PHE A 72 -7.65 -23.36 0.81
CA PHE A 72 -6.73 -22.27 1.09
C PHE A 72 -6.78 -21.21 -0.02
N ILE A 73 -6.50 -19.97 0.36
CA ILE A 73 -6.35 -18.85 -0.56
C ILE A 73 -5.04 -18.11 -0.30
N THR A 74 -4.31 -17.85 -1.38
CA THR A 74 -3.14 -16.96 -1.39
C THR A 74 -3.48 -15.75 -2.23
N MET A 75 -3.28 -14.56 -1.70
CA MET A 75 -3.48 -13.30 -2.43
C MET A 75 -2.13 -12.70 -2.77
N ARG A 76 -1.90 -12.43 -4.05
CA ARG A 76 -0.74 -11.72 -4.57
C ARG A 76 -1.19 -10.43 -5.23
N VAL A 77 -0.35 -9.41 -5.19
CA VAL A 77 -0.69 -8.08 -5.66
C VAL A 77 0.46 -7.52 -6.48
N LYS A 78 0.11 -6.87 -7.59
CA LYS A 78 1.03 -6.09 -8.42
C LYS A 78 0.71 -4.61 -8.23
N THR A 79 1.70 -3.85 -7.75
CA THR A 79 1.59 -2.41 -7.52
C THR A 79 2.28 -1.63 -8.63
N LYS A 80 1.85 -0.39 -8.88
CA LYS A 80 2.58 0.53 -9.77
C LYS A 80 3.92 0.85 -9.12
N ALA A 81 5.01 0.68 -9.86
CA ALA A 81 6.32 1.16 -9.43
C ALA A 81 6.20 2.66 -9.12
N THR A 82 6.43 3.02 -7.87
CA THR A 82 6.78 4.39 -7.49
C THR A 82 8.29 4.47 -7.74
N ASP A 83 8.80 5.58 -8.30
CA ASP A 83 10.13 5.74 -8.94
C ASP A 83 11.40 5.47 -8.08
N GLN A 84 11.33 4.59 -7.08
CA GLN A 84 12.47 4.19 -6.24
C GLN A 84 12.55 2.66 -6.10
N ALA A 85 12.99 1.96 -7.16
CA ALA A 85 13.70 0.69 -7.03
C ALA A 85 14.29 0.27 -8.38
N THR A 86 15.58 0.51 -8.54
CA THR A 86 16.42 0.04 -9.65
C THR A 86 16.59 -1.48 -9.59
N LYS A 87 15.69 -2.26 -10.20
CA LYS A 87 15.98 -3.66 -10.60
C LYS A 87 15.29 -4.01 -11.92
N PRO A 88 15.96 -4.76 -12.82
CA PRO A 88 15.37 -5.15 -14.10
C PRO A 88 14.24 -6.14 -13.88
N ALA A 89 13.07 -5.82 -14.43
CA ALA A 89 11.85 -6.59 -14.32
C ALA A 89 12.00 -7.97 -14.97
N SER A 90 12.09 -9.01 -14.15
CA SER A 90 11.70 -10.36 -14.56
C SER A 90 10.18 -10.48 -14.35
N SER A 91 9.47 -10.98 -15.35
CA SER A 91 8.01 -10.86 -15.52
C SER A 91 7.13 -11.43 -14.39
N ASP A 92 7.70 -12.17 -13.44
CA ASP A 92 7.00 -12.72 -12.26
C ASP A 92 7.44 -12.11 -10.92
N GLN A 93 8.51 -11.30 -10.88
CA GLN A 93 9.01 -10.63 -9.67
C GLN A 93 8.18 -9.40 -9.25
N ASP A 94 7.24 -8.95 -10.07
CA ASP A 94 6.35 -7.83 -9.74
C ASP A 94 5.20 -8.21 -8.79
N TRP A 95 5.01 -9.50 -8.52
CA TRP A 95 3.94 -9.98 -7.65
C TRP A 95 4.41 -10.10 -6.21
N LYS A 96 3.82 -9.30 -5.32
CA LYS A 96 4.03 -9.38 -3.89
C LYS A 96 2.93 -10.22 -3.23
N THR A 97 3.29 -11.24 -2.46
CA THR A 97 2.33 -12.01 -1.66
C THR A 97 1.92 -11.19 -0.44
N VAL A 98 0.62 -10.96 -0.29
CA VAL A 98 0.04 -10.13 0.80
C VAL A 98 -0.75 -10.98 1.78
N VAL A 99 -1.28 -12.12 1.32
CA VAL A 99 -1.90 -13.15 2.17
C VAL A 99 -1.38 -14.47 1.65
N ASN A 100 -0.79 -15.29 2.52
CA ASN A 100 -0.23 -16.58 2.16
C ASN A 100 -1.04 -17.71 2.78
N ALA A 101 -1.52 -18.63 1.95
CA ALA A 101 -2.23 -19.85 2.36
C ALA A 101 -3.24 -19.66 3.50
N PHE A 102 -4.08 -18.61 3.40
CA PHE A 102 -5.14 -18.36 4.38
C PHE A 102 -6.17 -19.49 4.32
N LYS A 103 -6.43 -20.10 5.47
CA LYS A 103 -7.28 -21.28 5.60
C LYS A 103 -8.76 -20.88 5.57
N LEU A 104 -9.47 -21.37 4.56
CA LEU A 104 -10.91 -21.15 4.37
C LEU A 104 -11.74 -22.31 4.91
N MET A 105 -11.23 -23.55 4.84
CA MET A 105 -11.92 -24.73 5.37
C MET A 105 -11.16 -25.28 6.58
N PRO A 106 -11.81 -25.49 7.74
CA PRO A 106 -11.19 -26.14 8.90
C PRO A 106 -10.60 -27.51 8.59
N ASP A 107 -11.28 -28.27 7.73
CA ASP A 107 -10.82 -29.54 7.17
C ASP A 107 -11.07 -29.51 5.66
N CYS A 108 -10.03 -29.80 4.85
CA CYS A 108 -10.14 -29.79 3.40
C CYS A 108 -10.95 -30.97 2.85
N HIS A 109 -11.16 -32.03 3.63
CA HIS A 109 -11.95 -33.20 3.23
C HIS A 109 -13.43 -33.10 3.63
N ALA A 110 -13.79 -32.17 4.51
CA ALA A 110 -15.17 -31.96 4.95
C ALA A 110 -15.82 -30.77 4.23
N GLU A 111 -17.15 -30.72 4.19
CA GLU A 111 -17.88 -29.60 3.57
C GLU A 111 -17.92 -28.34 4.46
N MET A 112 -17.56 -28.45 5.73
CA MET A 112 -17.64 -27.34 6.69
C MET A 112 -16.76 -26.15 6.26
N GLY A 113 -17.35 -24.95 6.19
CA GLY A 113 -16.66 -23.73 5.75
C GLY A 113 -16.48 -23.59 4.23
N SER A 114 -16.93 -24.56 3.44
CA SER A 114 -16.81 -24.52 1.97
C SER A 114 -17.61 -23.39 1.31
N GLN A 115 -18.68 -22.92 1.96
CA GLN A 115 -19.63 -21.94 1.43
C GLN A 115 -19.68 -20.63 2.25
N ASP A 116 -18.74 -20.46 3.19
CA ASP A 116 -18.72 -19.32 4.09
C ASP A 116 -18.27 -18.04 3.36
N THR A 117 -18.71 -16.90 3.89
CA THR A 117 -18.28 -15.58 3.41
C THR A 117 -17.12 -15.10 4.26
N PHE A 118 -16.00 -14.79 3.62
CA PHE A 118 -14.78 -14.33 4.26
C PHE A 118 -14.59 -12.84 3.97
N CYS A 119 -14.11 -12.12 4.98
CA CYS A 119 -13.72 -10.72 4.86
C CYS A 119 -12.29 -10.57 5.36
N LEU A 120 -11.35 -10.43 4.44
CA LEU A 120 -9.96 -10.16 4.74
C LEU A 120 -9.81 -8.65 4.93
N THR A 121 -9.31 -8.25 6.10
CA THR A 121 -9.07 -6.84 6.44
C THR A 121 -7.58 -6.56 6.52
N ARG A 122 -7.18 -5.28 6.63
CA ARG A 122 -5.78 -4.86 6.80
C ARG A 122 -4.98 -5.66 7.82
N LYS A 123 -5.60 -6.12 8.91
CA LYS A 123 -4.94 -6.92 9.95
C LYS A 123 -4.36 -8.24 9.44
N GLN A 124 -4.89 -8.76 8.34
CA GLN A 124 -4.49 -10.03 7.74
C GLN A 124 -3.54 -9.83 6.56
N PHE A 125 -3.32 -8.58 6.12
CA PHE A 125 -2.42 -8.27 5.02
C PHE A 125 -1.00 -8.09 5.55
N ALA A 126 -0.03 -8.73 4.90
CA ALA A 126 1.39 -8.59 5.22
C ALA A 126 1.94 -7.18 4.88
N CYS A 127 1.25 -6.42 4.02
CA CYS A 127 1.58 -5.03 3.73
C CYS A 127 0.37 -4.23 3.27
N ASP A 128 0.49 -2.90 3.28
CA ASP A 128 -0.53 -2.01 2.75
C ASP A 128 -0.71 -2.18 1.24
N LEU A 129 -1.98 -2.15 0.81
CA LEU A 129 -2.41 -2.34 -0.57
C LEU A 129 -2.58 -1.00 -1.26
N ASN A 130 -1.46 -0.31 -1.51
CA ASN A 130 -1.42 1.01 -2.14
C ASN A 130 -1.13 0.88 -3.64
N ASN A 131 -1.73 1.72 -4.48
CA ASN A 131 -1.43 1.82 -5.91
C ASN A 131 -1.51 0.45 -6.64
N VAL A 132 -2.52 -0.35 -6.29
CA VAL A 132 -2.68 -1.71 -6.82
C VAL A 132 -3.17 -1.66 -8.27
N ILE A 133 -2.42 -2.32 -9.15
CA ILE A 133 -2.78 -2.49 -10.57
C ILE A 133 -3.57 -3.78 -10.77
N SER A 134 -3.16 -4.86 -10.10
CA SER A 134 -3.78 -6.16 -10.24
C SER A 134 -3.65 -6.99 -8.97
N ILE A 135 -4.65 -7.83 -8.71
CA ILE A 135 -4.68 -8.79 -7.61
C ILE A 135 -4.86 -10.17 -8.22
N ARG A 136 -4.07 -11.13 -7.77
CA ARG A 136 -4.18 -12.54 -8.13
C ARG A 136 -4.56 -13.34 -6.89
N PHE A 137 -5.72 -13.98 -6.93
CA PHE A 137 -6.11 -14.98 -5.96
C PHE A 137 -5.68 -16.35 -6.45
N ILE A 138 -4.93 -17.09 -5.64
CA ILE A 138 -4.51 -18.46 -5.89
C ILE A 138 -5.27 -19.34 -4.91
N LEU A 139 -6.20 -20.11 -5.43
CA LEU A 139 -7.02 -21.07 -4.69
C LEU A 139 -6.34 -22.42 -4.71
N GLN A 140 -6.30 -23.08 -3.55
CA GLN A 140 -5.72 -24.40 -3.41
C GLN A 140 -6.73 -25.33 -2.76
N GLN A 141 -6.84 -26.54 -3.33
CA GLN A 141 -7.66 -27.59 -2.80
C GLN A 141 -6.86 -28.90 -2.80
N PRO A 142 -6.25 -29.27 -1.66
CA PRO A 142 -5.47 -30.50 -1.53
C PRO A 142 -6.31 -31.77 -1.58
N SER A 143 -7.60 -31.69 -1.23
CA SER A 143 -8.48 -32.86 -1.20
C SER A 143 -8.89 -33.27 -2.62
N PRO A 144 -8.77 -34.57 -2.96
CA PRO A 144 -9.18 -35.08 -4.27
C PRO A 144 -10.70 -35.16 -4.45
N MET A 145 -11.46 -34.98 -3.36
CA MET A 145 -12.94 -35.01 -3.39
C MET A 145 -13.52 -33.82 -4.15
N TRP A 146 -12.84 -32.68 -4.11
CA TRP A 146 -13.35 -31.40 -4.63
C TRP A 146 -12.65 -31.07 -5.95
N LYS A 147 -13.17 -31.64 -7.04
CA LYS A 147 -12.63 -31.42 -8.40
C LYS A 147 -12.92 -30.03 -8.94
N ASP A 148 -14.05 -29.47 -8.54
CA ASP A 148 -14.41 -28.10 -8.85
C ASP A 148 -14.51 -27.28 -7.57
N PHE A 149 -13.74 -26.20 -7.52
CA PHE A 149 -13.70 -25.25 -6.42
C PHE A 149 -13.42 -23.86 -6.99
N ASN A 150 -13.92 -22.82 -6.34
CA ASN A 150 -13.77 -21.45 -6.75
C ASN A 150 -13.99 -20.48 -5.57
N ILE A 151 -14.02 -19.18 -5.87
CA ILE A 151 -14.59 -18.16 -4.99
C ILE A 151 -15.55 -17.29 -5.81
N HIS A 152 -16.62 -16.81 -5.17
CA HIS A 152 -17.65 -15.99 -5.80
C HIS A 152 -17.82 -14.65 -5.09
N LYS A 153 -18.55 -13.73 -5.74
CA LYS A 153 -18.97 -12.46 -5.15
C LYS A 153 -17.82 -11.65 -4.55
N ILE A 154 -16.68 -11.62 -5.24
CA ILE A 154 -15.50 -10.85 -4.82
C ILE A 154 -15.88 -9.35 -4.81
N LYS A 155 -15.72 -8.71 -3.67
CA LYS A 155 -15.88 -7.26 -3.48
C LYS A 155 -14.66 -6.71 -2.79
N LEU A 156 -14.20 -5.55 -3.26
CA LEU A 156 -13.08 -4.85 -2.64
C LEU A 156 -13.57 -3.51 -2.10
N PHE A 157 -13.10 -3.14 -0.93
CA PHE A 157 -13.48 -1.91 -0.24
C PHE A 157 -12.27 -1.03 -0.01
N LYS A 158 -12.44 0.27 -0.25
CA LYS A 158 -11.43 1.27 0.09
C LYS A 158 -11.35 1.40 1.61
N SER A 159 -10.15 1.57 2.12
CA SER A 159 -9.96 1.95 3.50
C SER A 159 -10.33 3.42 3.66
N SER A 160 -11.31 3.71 4.51
CA SER A 160 -11.62 5.09 4.95
C SER A 160 -10.56 5.58 5.95
N GLY A 161 -9.30 5.52 5.53
CA GLY A 161 -8.18 6.08 6.26
C GLY A 161 -7.92 7.45 5.70
N SER A 162 -8.60 8.48 6.21
CA SER A 162 -8.19 9.85 5.97
C SER A 162 -6.80 10.03 6.57
N ARG A 163 -5.74 9.80 5.79
CA ARG A 163 -4.63 10.75 5.86
C ARG A 163 -5.23 12.04 5.35
N LYS A 164 -5.86 12.80 6.26
CA LYS A 164 -5.96 14.23 6.06
C LYS A 164 -4.51 14.63 5.94
N HIS A 165 -4.03 14.78 4.71
CA HIS A 165 -2.93 15.68 4.50
C HIS A 165 -3.34 16.92 5.30
N ILE A 166 -2.55 17.30 6.31
CA ILE A 166 -2.81 18.56 6.99
C ILE A 166 -2.75 19.56 5.85
N ALA A 167 -3.92 19.98 5.38
CA ALA A 167 -4.02 21.02 4.39
C ALA A 167 -3.30 22.17 5.08
N LEU A 168 -2.19 22.60 4.49
CA LEU A 168 -1.43 23.71 5.06
C LEU A 168 -2.46 24.83 5.21
N PRO A 169 -2.62 25.38 6.43
CA PRO A 169 -3.65 26.37 6.67
C PRO A 169 -3.50 27.50 5.66
N ASN A 170 -4.62 28.03 5.16
CA ASN A 170 -4.65 28.89 3.98
C ASN A 170 -3.64 30.04 3.99
N TRP A 171 -3.28 30.56 5.19
CA TRP A 171 -2.27 31.60 5.38
C TRP A 171 -0.85 31.22 4.90
N LEU A 172 -0.54 29.93 4.79
CA LEU A 172 0.76 29.43 4.32
C LEU A 172 0.80 29.26 2.78
N THR A 173 -0.34 28.98 2.17
CA THR A 173 -0.51 28.82 0.71
C THR A 173 -0.78 30.15 -0.02
N GLU A 174 -1.14 31.19 0.73
CA GLU A 174 -1.38 32.53 0.19
C GLU A 174 -0.06 33.22 -0.13
N SER A 175 0.60 32.74 -1.18
CA SER A 175 1.62 33.52 -1.86
C SER A 175 0.96 34.79 -2.41
N VAL A 176 1.54 35.92 -2.02
CA VAL A 176 1.22 37.31 -2.41
C VAL A 176 0.85 37.43 -3.90
N THR A 177 -0.42 37.22 -4.21
CA THR A 177 -1.02 37.54 -5.52
C THR A 177 -2.17 38.53 -5.36
N SER A 178 -2.11 39.42 -4.36
CA SER A 178 -2.96 40.61 -4.36
C SER A 178 -2.41 41.64 -5.33
N LYS A 179 -2.93 41.63 -6.56
CA LYS A 179 -2.81 42.71 -7.53
C LYS A 179 -3.11 44.07 -6.85
N PRO A 180 -2.23 45.10 -6.93
CA PRO A 180 -2.58 46.41 -6.43
C PRO A 180 -3.60 47.04 -7.38
N ARG A 181 -4.83 47.18 -6.89
CA ARG A 181 -5.93 47.89 -7.58
C ARG A 181 -5.60 49.39 -7.54
N ARG A 182 -4.99 49.91 -8.60
CA ARG A 182 -4.78 51.35 -8.82
C ARG A 182 -6.12 52.06 -9.06
N LYS A 183 -6.47 52.98 -8.18
CA LYS A 183 -7.29 54.20 -8.38
C LYS A 183 -6.83 55.17 -7.27
N GLU A 184 -6.54 56.44 -7.47
CA GLU A 184 -6.74 57.40 -8.57
C GLU A 184 -5.95 58.68 -8.16
N LEU A 185 -5.59 59.53 -9.15
CA LEU A 185 -5.27 60.98 -9.05
C LEU A 185 -3.82 61.42 -8.71
N GLU A 186 -3.13 61.94 -9.74
CA GLU A 186 -2.15 63.05 -9.64
C GLU A 186 -2.94 64.37 -9.48
N PRO A 187 -2.42 65.51 -8.94
CA PRO A 187 -1.01 65.93 -9.02
C PRO A 187 -0.41 66.61 -7.75
N GLY A 188 0.93 66.72 -7.70
CA GLY A 188 1.59 67.81 -6.96
C GLY A 188 2.71 67.43 -5.99
N ASN A 189 3.94 67.64 -6.45
CA ASN A 189 5.15 68.12 -5.77
C ASN A 189 5.59 67.61 -4.38
N ASP A 190 6.92 67.41 -4.34
CA ASP A 190 7.86 67.55 -3.23
C ASP A 190 8.25 66.33 -2.37
N LEU A 191 9.51 65.93 -2.60
CA LEU A 191 10.54 65.60 -1.61
C LEU A 191 10.35 64.37 -0.68
N MET A 192 11.05 63.29 -1.05
CA MET A 192 11.87 62.42 -0.19
C MET A 192 11.40 62.21 1.27
N THR A 193 10.76 61.07 1.57
CA THR A 193 10.82 60.45 2.90
C THR A 193 10.49 58.95 2.84
N LYS A 194 11.25 58.18 3.63
CA LYS A 194 11.12 56.75 3.94
C LYS A 194 9.66 56.32 4.16
N THR A 195 9.22 55.28 3.46
CA THR A 195 7.97 54.57 3.77
C THR A 195 8.16 53.76 5.05
N GLU A 196 7.85 54.36 6.20
CA GLU A 196 7.70 53.66 7.47
C GLU A 196 6.35 52.95 7.48
N THR A 197 6.37 51.63 7.59
CA THR A 197 5.17 50.82 7.81
C THR A 197 4.62 51.10 9.21
N PRO A 198 3.28 51.13 9.40
CA PRO A 198 2.69 51.45 10.69
C PRO A 198 3.04 50.34 11.69
N LYS A 199 3.88 50.68 12.66
CA LYS A 199 4.34 49.80 13.74
C LYS A 199 3.18 49.50 14.68
N VAL A 200 2.49 48.38 14.46
CA VAL A 200 1.48 47.86 15.39
C VAL A 200 2.22 47.38 16.65
N VAL A 201 2.04 48.12 17.75
CA VAL A 201 2.67 47.83 19.04
C VAL A 201 2.19 46.46 19.55
N GLY A 202 3.11 45.50 19.67
CA GLY A 202 2.84 44.18 20.26
C GLY A 202 3.23 42.97 19.40
N VAL A 203 3.59 43.16 18.12
CA VAL A 203 4.06 42.08 17.25
C VAL A 203 5.56 42.28 16.96
N PRO A 204 6.42 41.26 17.17
CA PRO A 204 7.84 41.35 16.84
C PRO A 204 8.05 41.57 15.34
N ASP A 205 9.13 42.26 14.98
CA ASP A 205 9.50 42.55 13.60
C ASP A 205 9.70 41.27 12.77
N ILE A 206 9.07 41.20 11.60
CA ILE A 206 9.00 39.99 10.75
C ILE A 206 10.40 39.64 10.22
N ASP A 207 11.23 40.64 9.94
CA ASP A 207 12.61 40.43 9.46
C ASP A 207 13.51 39.83 10.56
N ILE A 208 13.23 40.18 11.81
CA ILE A 208 13.94 39.61 12.97
C ILE A 208 13.45 38.18 13.25
N LEU A 209 12.14 37.92 13.13
CA LEU A 209 11.60 36.56 13.29
C LEU A 209 12.12 35.61 12.21
N SER A 210 12.14 36.06 10.96
CA SER A 210 12.60 35.25 9.82
C SER A 210 14.09 34.94 9.88
N SER A 211 14.94 35.90 10.24
CA SER A 211 16.38 35.68 10.43
C SER A 211 16.68 34.71 11.57
N ASN A 212 15.98 34.84 12.71
CA ASN A 212 16.12 33.89 13.82
C ASN A 212 15.67 32.48 13.44
N LEU A 213 14.56 32.36 12.69
CA LEU A 213 14.08 31.06 12.21
C LEU A 213 15.11 30.45 11.26
N GLN A 214 15.56 31.20 10.25
CA GLN A 214 16.57 30.73 9.30
C GLN A 214 17.85 30.27 9.99
N GLN A 215 18.31 30.99 11.01
CA GLN A 215 19.48 30.61 11.80
C GLN A 215 19.24 29.30 12.57
N MET A 216 18.05 29.11 13.14
CA MET A 216 17.69 27.87 13.83
C MET A 216 17.62 26.68 12.87
N TRP A 217 17.07 26.87 11.68
CA TRP A 217 17.03 25.84 10.63
C TRP A 217 18.44 25.45 10.17
N ALA A 218 19.33 26.42 9.97
CA ALA A 218 20.72 26.16 9.60
C ALA A 218 21.44 25.29 10.64
N LEU A 219 21.26 25.59 11.93
CA LEU A 219 21.87 24.82 13.02
C LEU A 219 21.27 23.40 13.13
N ALA A 220 19.97 23.24 12.89
CA ALA A 220 19.31 21.94 12.92
C ALA A 220 19.78 21.04 11.77
N GLU A 221 19.95 21.61 10.58
CA GLU A 221 20.48 20.90 9.41
C GLU A 221 21.92 20.46 9.64
N GLU A 222 22.76 21.35 10.19
CA GLU A 222 24.15 21.03 10.55
C GLU A 222 24.23 19.95 11.63
N ALA A 223 23.34 20.00 12.63
CA ALA A 223 23.28 18.98 13.68
C ALA A 223 22.78 17.62 13.16
N ALA A 224 21.84 17.61 12.22
CA ALA A 224 21.34 16.41 11.56
C ALA A 224 22.41 15.78 10.66
N ALA A 225 23.12 16.59 9.87
CA ALA A 225 24.22 16.14 9.01
C ALA A 225 25.41 15.57 9.79
N ASN A 226 25.63 16.06 11.02
CA ASN A 226 26.70 15.58 11.90
C ASN A 226 26.26 14.44 12.84
N GLN A 227 25.04 13.93 12.74
CA GLN A 227 24.68 12.70 13.46
C GLN A 227 25.30 11.48 12.76
N PRO A 228 26.09 10.65 13.48
CA PRO A 228 26.50 9.37 12.93
C PRO A 228 25.25 8.47 12.79
N GLU A 229 24.99 7.94 11.58
CA GLU A 229 23.88 7.01 11.31
C GLU A 229 23.97 5.66 12.07
N GLN A 230 25.01 5.47 12.89
CA GLN A 230 25.22 4.24 13.62
C GLN A 230 24.80 4.41 15.08
N THR A 231 23.65 3.82 15.43
CA THR A 231 23.30 3.54 16.81
C THR A 231 24.39 2.66 17.43
N ILE A 232 25.25 3.25 18.25
CA ILE A 232 26.11 2.50 19.18
C ILE A 232 25.17 1.77 20.15
N GLY A 233 24.95 0.48 19.87
CA GLY A 233 24.05 -0.33 20.67
C GLY A 233 23.70 -1.66 20.02
N ARG A 234 24.59 -2.64 20.22
CA ARG A 234 24.42 -4.10 20.00
C ARG A 234 24.42 -4.58 18.54
N TYR A 235 25.55 -5.17 18.16
CA TYR A 235 25.58 -6.17 17.09
C TYR A 235 24.86 -7.42 17.61
N GLU A 236 23.64 -7.68 17.14
CA GLU A 236 23.11 -9.05 17.14
C GLU A 236 23.83 -9.79 16.02
N VAL A 237 24.74 -10.69 16.41
CA VAL A 237 25.26 -11.72 15.52
C VAL A 237 24.06 -12.64 15.26
N ASP A 238 23.51 -12.57 14.06
CA ASP A 238 22.49 -13.52 13.59
C ASP A 238 22.95 -14.94 13.95
N GLY A 239 22.14 -15.65 14.72
CA GLY A 239 22.37 -17.00 15.25
C GLY A 239 22.44 -18.09 14.18
N CYS A 240 23.20 -17.85 13.11
CA CYS A 240 23.44 -18.73 11.98
C CYS A 240 24.65 -19.62 12.24
N TYR A 241 24.59 -20.41 13.32
CA TYR A 241 25.33 -21.66 13.40
C TYR A 241 24.34 -22.77 13.72
N ASP A 242 23.64 -23.27 12.69
CA ASP A 242 23.04 -24.59 12.77
C ASP A 242 24.16 -25.62 12.57
N ILE A 243 24.84 -25.96 13.67
CA ILE A 243 25.71 -27.14 13.74
C ILE A 243 24.83 -28.36 13.98
N ASN A 244 24.05 -28.73 12.97
CA ASN A 244 23.55 -30.09 12.84
C ASN A 244 24.71 -30.95 12.33
N LEU A 245 25.64 -31.22 13.26
CA LEU A 245 26.64 -32.26 13.13
C LEU A 245 25.91 -33.59 12.92
N LEU A 246 26.17 -34.17 11.74
CA LEU A 246 26.00 -35.57 11.41
C LEU A 246 26.24 -36.46 12.65
N ALA A 247 25.17 -36.93 13.29
CA ALA A 247 25.26 -38.10 14.15
C ALA A 247 25.10 -39.33 13.25
N TYR A 248 26.24 -39.84 12.80
CA TYR A 248 26.41 -41.24 12.45
C TYR A 248 26.18 -42.07 13.72
N THR A 249 25.13 -42.89 13.74
CA THR A 249 25.11 -44.30 14.20
C THR A 249 23.80 -44.93 13.77
#